data_AF-A6LCP7-F1
#
_entry.id   AF-A6LCP7-F1
#
_cell.length_a   1.000
_cell.length_b   1.000
_cell.length_c   1.000
_cell.angle_alpha   90.00
_cell.angle_beta   90.00
_cell.angle_gamma   90.00
#
_symmetry.space_group_name_H-M   'P 1'
#
loop_
_entity.id
_entity.type
_entity.pdbx_description
1 polymer ?
#
loop_
_entity_poly.entity_id
_entity_poly.type
_entity_poly.pdbx_seq_one_letter_code
_entity_poly.pdbx_strand_id
1 'polypeptide(L)'
;MVGGFIGLSCILPFYLRYFPVSTIVPGLLDFTYLLLLASVCTIGLYLLQIQVLKKISAFTVNLSYNLEPIYSIILAMLLFSEAKELNAAFYIGLGVIILSVILQTLSVIRSNKKI
;
A
#
# COMPACT_ATOMS: atom_id res chain seq x y z
N MET A 1 4.31 -16.59 -3.98
CA MET A 1 4.06 -16.30 -5.42
C MET A 1 3.52 -17.50 -6.19
N VAL A 2 3.98 -18.73 -5.93
CA VAL A 2 3.46 -19.96 -6.59
C VAL A 2 1.95 -20.14 -6.44
N GLY A 3 1.38 -19.90 -5.25
CA GLY A 3 -0.06 -20.00 -5.04
C GLY A 3 -0.89 -19.00 -5.86
N GLY A 4 -0.39 -17.77 -6.06
CA GLY A 4 -1.04 -16.78 -6.92
C GLY A 4 -1.03 -17.20 -8.39
N PHE A 5 0.08 -17.73 -8.88
CA PHE A 5 0.20 -18.25 -10.24
C PHE A 5 -0.78 -19.41 -10.50
N ILE A 6 -0.85 -20.37 -9.57
CA ILE A 6 -1.76 -21.52 -9.68
C ILE A 6 -3.21 -21.07 -9.57
N GLY A 7 -3.56 -20.24 -8.60
CA GLY A 7 -4.92 -19.74 -8.41
C GLY A 7 -5.43 -18.95 -9.61
N LEU A 8 -4.62 -18.04 -10.15
CA LEU A 8 -4.96 -17.28 -11.34
C LEU A 8 -5.06 -18.18 -12.58
N SER A 9 -4.15 -19.14 -12.75
CA SER A 9 -4.20 -20.09 -13.87
C SER A 9 -5.47 -20.94 -13.86
N CYS A 10 -5.96 -21.34 -12.68
CA CYS A 10 -7.22 -22.07 -12.55
C CYS A 10 -8.46 -21.21 -12.82
N ILE A 11 -8.44 -19.92 -12.45
CA ILE A 11 -9.58 -19.00 -12.61
C ILE A 11 -9.66 -18.43 -14.05
N LEU A 12 -8.52 -18.26 -14.72
CA LEU A 12 -8.40 -17.72 -16.06
C LEU A 12 -9.33 -18.37 -17.11
N PRO A 13 -9.43 -19.71 -17.24
CA PRO A 13 -10.31 -20.34 -18.23
C PRO A 13 -11.80 -20.04 -17.97
N PHE A 14 -12.20 -19.88 -16.70
CA PHE A 14 -13.56 -19.49 -16.35
C PHE A 14 -13.81 -18.02 -16.72
N TYR A 15 -12.86 -17.12 -16.46
CA TYR A 15 -12.96 -15.69 -16.80
C TYR A 15 -13.08 -15.45 -18.31
N LEU A 16 -12.24 -16.11 -19.12
CA LEU A 16 -12.23 -15.97 -20.58
C LEU A 16 -13.51 -16.51 -21.25
N ARG A 17 -14.27 -17.37 -20.56
CA ARG A 17 -15.57 -17.87 -21.03
C ARG A 17 -16.65 -16.78 -21.02
N TYR A 18 -16.62 -15.88 -20.04
CA TYR A 18 -17.59 -14.79 -19.90
C TYR A 18 -17.12 -13.49 -20.58
N PHE A 19 -15.81 -13.23 -20.61
CA PHE A 19 -15.20 -12.05 -21.24
C PHE A 19 -14.12 -12.46 -22.24
N PRO A 20 -14.48 -12.75 -23.50
CA PRO A 20 -13.52 -13.14 -24.52
C PRO A 20 -12.63 -11.95 -24.89
N VAL A 21 -11.32 -12.12 -24.73
CA VAL A 21 -10.30 -11.14 -25.16
C VAL A 21 -9.66 -11.59 -26.47
N SER A 22 -9.29 -10.63 -27.31
CA SER A 22 -8.75 -10.84 -28.66
C SER A 22 -7.33 -11.43 -28.67
N THR A 23 -6.53 -11.17 -27.65
CA THR A 23 -5.16 -11.67 -27.52
C THR A 23 -4.83 -11.99 -26.07
N ILE A 24 -4.40 -13.23 -25.81
CA ILE A 24 -3.97 -13.69 -24.48
C ILE A 24 -2.51 -13.29 -24.20
N VAL A 25 -1.71 -13.11 -25.26
CA VAL A 25 -0.31 -12.73 -25.16
C VAL A 25 -0.19 -11.21 -25.24
N PRO A 26 0.42 -10.55 -24.23
CA PRO A 26 0.65 -9.11 -24.26
C PRO A 26 1.58 -8.72 -25.41
N GLY A 27 1.41 -7.53 -25.96
CA GLY A 27 2.33 -6.98 -26.95
C GLY A 27 3.71 -6.72 -26.38
N LEU A 28 4.69 -6.43 -27.23
CA LEU A 28 6.08 -6.20 -26.81
C LEU A 28 6.21 -5.02 -25.82
N LEU A 29 5.44 -3.95 -26.02
CA LEU A 29 5.40 -2.79 -25.10
C LEU A 29 4.79 -3.14 -23.74
N ASP A 30 3.67 -3.85 -23.74
CA ASP A 30 3.02 -4.30 -22.50
C ASP A 30 3.93 -5.22 -21.70
N PHE A 31 4.69 -6.08 -22.39
CA PHE A 31 5.69 -6.94 -21.78
C PHE A 31 6.81 -6.13 -21.13
N THR A 32 7.31 -5.07 -21.79
CA THR A 32 8.34 -4.19 -21.19
C THR A 32 7.83 -3.45 -19.96
N TYR A 33 6.59 -2.93 -19.99
CA TYR A 33 6.00 -2.29 -18.82
C TYR A 33 5.75 -3.26 -17.66
N LEU A 34 5.26 -4.48 -17.96
CA LEU A 34 5.12 -5.54 -16.97
C LEU A 34 6.46 -5.90 -16.32
N LEU A 35 7.52 -6.01 -17.12
CA LEU A 35 8.86 -6.34 -16.62
C LEU A 35 9.41 -5.22 -15.73
N LEU A 36 9.23 -3.96 -16.12
CA LEU A 36 9.65 -2.81 -15.32
C LEU A 36 8.85 -2.74 -14.00
N LEU A 37 7.52 -2.92 -14.06
CA LEU A 37 6.66 -2.92 -12.89
C LEU A 37 7.00 -4.06 -11.91
N ALA A 38 7.21 -5.28 -12.42
CA ALA A 38 7.55 -6.44 -11.60
C ALA A 38 8.95 -6.30 -10.96
N SER A 39 9.93 -5.81 -11.70
CA SER A 39 11.30 -5.68 -11.18
C SER A 39 11.44 -4.49 -10.22
N VAL A 40 11.20 -3.27 -10.69
CA VAL A 40 11.47 -2.05 -9.94
C VAL A 40 10.42 -1.85 -8.86
N CYS A 41 9.14 -1.86 -9.24
CA CYS A 41 8.05 -1.50 -8.34
C CYS A 41 7.69 -2.64 -7.37
N THR A 42 7.92 -3.90 -7.73
CA THR A 42 7.61 -5.03 -6.82
C THR A 42 8.86 -5.53 -6.11
N ILE A 43 9.81 -6.14 -6.84
CA ILE A 43 10.98 -6.79 -6.22
C ILE A 43 11.87 -5.76 -5.53
N GLY A 44 12.15 -4.63 -6.20
CA GLY A 44 12.99 -3.55 -5.66
C GLY A 44 12.44 -2.97 -4.35
N LEU A 45 11.17 -2.55 -4.34
CA LEU A 45 10.52 -2.03 -3.13
C LEU A 45 10.43 -3.08 -2.02
N TYR A 46 10.17 -4.34 -2.35
CA TYR A 46 10.09 -5.41 -1.35
C TYR A 46 11.46 -5.69 -0.69
N LEU A 47 12.55 -5.67 -1.46
CA LEU A 47 13.90 -5.79 -0.91
C LEU A 47 14.24 -4.63 0.02
N LEU A 48 13.89 -3.39 -0.37
CA LEU A 48 14.05 -2.20 0.47
C LEU A 48 13.23 -2.34 1.77
N GLN A 49 11.97 -2.79 1.68
CA GLN A 49 11.12 -3.03 2.84
C GLN A 49 11.75 -4.04 3.81
N ILE A 50 12.30 -5.16 3.30
CA ILE A 50 13.01 -6.15 4.13
C ILE A 50 14.26 -5.54 4.78
N GLN A 51 15.03 -4.72 4.05
CA GLN A 51 16.20 -4.05 4.62
C GLN A 51 15.83 -3.09 5.75
N VAL A 52 14.73 -2.35 5.59
CA VAL A 52 14.20 -1.46 6.64
C VAL A 52 13.81 -2.26 7.88
N LEU A 53 13.13 -3.39 7.72
CA LEU A 53 12.77 -4.28 8.84
C LEU A 53 13.98 -4.85 9.60
N LYS A 54 15.16 -4.91 8.99
CA LYS A 54 16.41 -5.33 9.68
C LYS A 54 17.06 -4.21 10.50
N LYS A 55 16.76 -2.94 10.19
CA LYS A 55 17.36 -1.76 10.85
C LYS A 55 16.41 -1.08 11.81
N ILE A 56 15.11 -1.17 11.56
CA ILE A 56 14.04 -0.55 12.30
C ILE A 56 13.19 -1.65 12.93
N SER A 57 12.83 -1.50 14.22
CA SER A 57 11.97 -2.46 14.92
C SER A 57 10.64 -2.63 14.17
N ALA A 58 10.11 -3.86 14.14
CA ALA A 58 8.80 -4.19 13.59
C ALA A 58 7.68 -3.28 14.15
N PHE A 59 7.86 -2.75 15.36
CA PHE A 59 6.94 -1.78 15.95
C PHE A 59 6.90 -0.45 15.17
N THR A 60 8.07 0.16 14.91
CA THR A 60 8.14 1.44 14.21
C THR A 60 7.66 1.29 12.76
N VAL A 61 7.93 0.14 12.12
CA VAL A 61 7.39 -0.16 10.79
C VAL A 61 5.87 -0.24 10.81
N ASN A 62 5.28 -0.92 11.80
CA ASN A 62 3.82 -0.99 11.96
C ASN A 62 3.21 0.40 12.24
N LEU A 63 3.89 1.24 13.01
CA LEU A 63 3.49 2.63 13.24
C LEU A 63 3.52 3.46 11.94
N SER A 64 4.55 3.30 11.11
CA SER A 64 4.64 3.95 9.80
C SER A 64 3.51 3.54 8.86
N TYR A 65 3.06 2.28 8.89
CA TYR A 65 1.88 1.84 8.13
C TYR A 65 0.59 2.49 8.65
N ASN A 66 0.43 2.63 9.97
CA ASN A 66 -0.75 3.34 10.51
C ASN A 66 -0.75 4.84 10.16
N LEU A 67 0.41 5.42 9.82
CA LEU A 67 0.54 6.80 9.33
C LEU A 67 0.34 6.93 7.82
N GLU A 68 0.34 5.83 7.07
CA GLU A 68 0.16 5.81 5.61
C GLU A 68 -1.06 6.56 5.08
N PRO A 69 -2.25 6.34 5.65
CA PRO A 69 -3.44 7.09 5.23
C PRO A 69 -3.27 8.59 5.44
N ILE A 70 -2.66 9.01 6.56
CA ILE A 70 -2.53 10.42 6.93
C ILE A 70 -1.57 11.13 5.98
N TYR A 71 -0.35 10.62 5.78
CA TYR A 71 0.60 11.30 4.91
C TYR A 71 0.16 11.27 3.43
N SER A 72 -0.52 10.21 3.01
CA SER A 72 -1.07 10.12 1.64
C SER A 72 -2.15 11.18 1.41
N ILE A 73 -3.01 11.41 2.40
CA ILE A 73 -4.02 12.50 2.37
C ILE A 73 -3.33 13.87 2.31
N ILE A 74 -2.31 14.11 3.13
CA ILE A 74 -1.56 15.38 3.12
C ILE A 74 -0.89 15.60 1.77
N LEU A 75 -0.24 14.57 1.22
CA LEU A 75 0.42 14.64 -0.09
C LEU A 75 -0.59 14.89 -1.21
N ALA A 76 -1.74 14.22 -1.19
CA ALA A 76 -2.82 14.46 -2.15
C ALA A 76 -3.35 15.91 -2.06
N MET A 77 -3.53 16.45 -0.85
CA MET A 77 -3.92 17.86 -0.67
C MET A 77 -2.91 18.84 -1.25
N LEU A 78 -1.60 18.57 -1.08
CA LEU A 78 -0.53 19.41 -1.61
C LEU A 78 -0.42 19.34 -3.14
N LEU A 79 -0.57 18.14 -3.73
CA LEU A 79 -0.42 17.94 -5.18
C LEU A 79 -1.65 18.37 -5.97
N PHE A 80 -2.85 18.04 -5.49
CA PHE A 80 -4.09 18.33 -6.21
C PHE A 80 -4.66 19.72 -5.88
N SER A 81 -4.17 20.40 -4.83
CA SER A 81 -4.58 21.76 -4.44
C SER A 81 -6.10 21.95 -4.24
N GLU A 82 -6.88 20.87 -4.19
CA GLU A 82 -8.32 20.86 -3.93
C GLU A 82 -8.65 20.88 -2.43
N ALA A 83 -7.82 21.54 -1.62
CA ALA A 83 -8.07 21.71 -0.19
C ALA A 83 -9.43 22.39 0.12
N LYS A 84 -10.05 23.02 -0.89
CA LYS A 84 -11.33 23.74 -0.78
C LYS A 84 -12.58 22.87 -1.01
N GLU A 85 -12.48 21.73 -1.68
CA GLU A 85 -13.62 20.81 -1.92
C GLU A 85 -13.77 19.79 -0.77
N LEU A 86 -12.84 19.79 0.18
CA LEU A 86 -12.85 18.89 1.32
C LEU A 86 -13.88 19.33 2.36
N ASN A 87 -14.93 18.52 2.47
CA ASN A 87 -16.04 18.71 3.41
C ASN A 87 -15.54 18.69 4.87
N ALA A 88 -16.21 19.40 5.78
CA ALA A 88 -15.90 19.42 7.22
C ALA A 88 -15.81 18.02 7.85
N ALA A 89 -16.59 17.06 7.33
CA ALA A 89 -16.52 15.65 7.73
C ALA A 89 -15.15 15.00 7.48
N PHE A 90 -14.44 15.42 6.42
CA PHE A 90 -13.10 14.92 6.10
C PHE A 90 -12.06 15.36 7.14
N TYR A 91 -12.14 16.62 7.59
CA TYR A 91 -11.26 17.13 8.65
C TYR A 91 -11.49 16.43 9.99
N ILE A 92 -12.76 16.13 10.32
CA ILE A 92 -13.09 15.35 11.52
C ILE A 92 -12.53 13.93 11.41
N GLY A 93 -12.70 13.27 10.26
CA GLY A 93 -12.14 11.94 10.00
C GLY A 93 -10.61 11.92 10.12
N LEU A 94 -9.93 12.91 9.53
CA LEU A 94 -8.48 13.08 9.64
C LEU A 94 -8.05 13.25 11.11
N GLY A 95 -8.77 14.08 11.87
CA GLY A 95 -8.52 14.28 13.30
C GLY A 95 -8.66 12.99 14.12
N VAL A 96 -9.67 12.16 13.83
CA VAL A 96 -9.87 10.86 14.51
C VAL A 96 -8.73 9.88 14.20
N ILE A 97 -8.27 9.81 12.94
CA ILE A 97 -7.15 8.94 12.56
C ILE A 97 -5.87 9.39 13.27
N ILE A 98 -5.57 10.69 13.26
CA ILE A 98 -4.41 11.26 13.97
C ILE A 98 -4.48 10.95 15.47
N LEU A 99 -5.65 11.16 16.09
CA LEU A 99 -5.85 10.87 17.51
C LEU A 99 -5.61 9.38 17.83
N SER A 100 -6.12 8.48 16.98
CA SER A 100 -5.91 7.04 17.12
C SER A 100 -4.42 6.66 17.09
N VAL A 101 -3.65 7.22 16.14
CA VAL A 101 -2.21 6.96 16.02
C VAL A 101 -1.44 7.52 17.22
N ILE A 102 -1.78 8.72 17.70
CA ILE A 102 -1.16 9.31 18.89
C ILE A 102 -1.44 8.45 20.13
N LEU A 103 -2.69 8.05 20.35
CA LEU A 103 -3.09 7.20 21.48
C LEU A 103 -2.38 5.85 21.43
N GLN A 104 -2.28 5.23 20.25
CA GLN A 104 -1.56 3.98 20.06
C GLN A 104 -0.06 4.14 20.39
N THR A 105 0.57 5.22 19.92
CA THR A 105 1.97 5.54 20.19
C THR A 105 2.23 5.74 21.69
N LEU A 106 1.38 6.52 22.36
CA LEU A 106 1.48 6.78 23.81
C LEU A 106 1.28 5.51 24.65
N SER A 107 0.33 4.65 24.26
CA SER A 107 0.08 3.37 24.92
C SER A 107 1.31 2.47 24.87
N VAL A 108 1.97 2.39 23.72
CA VAL A 108 3.15 1.52 23.55
C VAL A 108 4.38 2.08 24.25
N ILE A 109 4.62 3.39 24.23
CA ILE A 109 5.70 4.03 25.01
C ILE A 109 5.52 3.73 26.50
N ARG A 110 4.28 3.81 27.01
CA ARG A 110 3.98 3.47 28.42
C ARG A 110 4.19 1.98 28.72
N SER A 111 3.91 1.09 27.77
CA SER A 111 4.13 -0.35 27.92
C SER A 111 5.62 -0.71 28.00
N ASN A 112 6.48 -0.04 27.21
CA ASN A 112 7.93 -0.24 27.24
C ASN A 112 8.60 0.28 28.52
N LYS A 113 7.98 1.21 29.24
CA LYS A 113 8.51 1.79 30.49
C LYS A 113 8.22 0.94 31.74
N LYS A 114 7.51 -0.18 31.58
CA LYS A 114 7.03 -1.05 32.67
C LYS A 114 7.78 -2.39 32.76
N ILE A 115 8.84 -2.57 31.98
CA ILE A 115 9.84 -3.64 32.05
C ILE A 115 11.15 -3.01 32.55
#